data_AF-A0A7K3Z0G8-F1
#
_entry.id   AF-A0A7K3Z0G8-F1
#
_cell.length_a   1.000
_cell.length_b   1.000
_cell.length_c   1.000
_cell.angle_alpha   90.00
_cell.angle_beta   90.00
_cell.angle_gamma   90.00
#
_symmetry.space_group_name_H-M   'P 1'
#
loop_
_entity.id
_entity.type
_entity.pdbx_description
1 polymer ?
#
loop_
_entity_poly.entity_id
_entity_poly.type
_entity_poly.pdbx_seq_one_letter_code
_entity_poly.pdbx_strand_id
1 'polypeptide(L)'
;MPDVQEITNRFLDSRLQVHPDVVRYILEQGDPDLIDHIIANVPKDTVVVSVKHIPGIRPMRDGTRFLVEPEIEVVSGIAGTSGAVNGTSDYLHYFRDRFTRLGGMIRSRAGAMPIEALTRSTRYRQEECTVVGMVVDVSTTKNGHRIAEIEDTSASITVLFRKDRPSFTDAEKIVHDEVIGVKGKLSNDGKLFFAEILYRPDIRI
;
A
#
# COMPACT_ATOMS: atom_id res chain seq x y z
N MET A 1 2.89 -39.39 19.42
CA MET A 1 2.69 -37.98 19.03
C MET A 1 2.33 -37.99 17.56
N PRO A 2 1.29 -37.28 17.15
CA PRO A 2 0.85 -37.29 15.77
C PRO A 2 1.94 -36.66 14.89
N ASP A 3 2.16 -37.21 13.70
CA ASP A 3 3.10 -36.64 12.73
C ASP A 3 2.42 -35.57 11.86
N VAL A 4 3.21 -34.87 11.05
CA VAL A 4 2.71 -33.80 10.15
C VAL A 4 1.57 -34.28 9.26
N GLN A 5 1.69 -35.51 8.75
CA GLN A 5 0.75 -36.08 7.78
C GLN A 5 -0.56 -36.47 8.48
N GLU A 6 -0.47 -37.05 9.67
CA GLU A 6 -1.62 -37.37 10.51
C GLU A 6 -2.41 -36.11 10.87
N ILE A 7 -1.75 -35.05 11.34
CA ILE A 7 -2.40 -33.77 11.67
C ILE A 7 -3.11 -33.21 10.44
N THR A 8 -2.42 -33.17 9.30
CA THR A 8 -2.97 -32.62 8.05
C THR A 8 -4.20 -33.40 7.60
N ASN A 9 -4.14 -34.73 7.62
CA ASN A 9 -5.24 -35.59 7.20
C ASN A 9 -6.47 -35.41 8.09
N ARG A 10 -6.32 -35.23 9.41
CA ARG A 10 -7.48 -35.00 10.30
C ARG A 10 -8.28 -33.75 9.94
N PHE A 11 -7.60 -32.67 9.57
CA PHE A 11 -8.28 -31.46 9.07
C PHE A 11 -8.94 -31.72 7.72
N LEU A 12 -8.24 -32.39 6.79
CA LEU A 12 -8.76 -32.68 5.44
C LEU A 12 -10.00 -33.60 5.47
N ASP A 13 -10.02 -34.60 6.35
CA ASP A 13 -11.17 -35.49 6.57
C ASP A 13 -12.40 -34.71 7.06
N SER A 14 -12.16 -33.60 7.77
CA SER A 14 -13.19 -32.64 8.21
C SER A 14 -13.49 -31.55 7.17
N ARG A 15 -12.97 -31.69 5.94
CA ARG A 15 -13.08 -30.72 4.82
C ARG A 15 -12.44 -29.35 5.10
N LEU A 16 -11.45 -29.32 5.98
CA LEU A 16 -10.69 -28.13 6.32
C LEU A 16 -9.26 -28.26 5.78
N GLN A 17 -8.73 -27.18 5.19
CA GLN A 17 -7.29 -27.06 4.99
C GLN A 17 -6.65 -26.53 6.28
N VAL A 18 -5.35 -26.74 6.47
CA VAL A 18 -4.63 -26.28 7.67
C VAL A 18 -3.36 -25.53 7.29
N HIS A 19 -3.12 -24.38 7.90
CA HIS A 19 -1.92 -23.59 7.70
C HIS A 19 -0.71 -24.28 8.35
N PRO A 20 0.50 -24.27 7.73
CA PRO A 20 1.68 -24.93 8.29
C PRO A 20 2.04 -24.51 9.73
N ASP A 21 1.81 -23.25 10.07
CA ASP A 21 2.06 -22.77 11.45
C ASP A 21 1.13 -23.41 12.49
N VAL A 22 -0.10 -23.77 12.11
CA VAL A 22 -1.02 -24.50 13.00
C VAL A 22 -0.51 -25.93 13.21
N VAL A 23 -0.05 -26.58 12.13
CA VAL A 23 0.56 -27.91 12.22
C VAL A 23 1.79 -27.88 13.11
N ARG A 24 2.68 -26.89 12.93
CA ARG A 24 3.87 -26.70 13.77
C ARG A 24 3.49 -26.50 15.23
N TYR A 25 2.49 -25.66 15.51
CA TYR A 25 2.01 -25.44 16.88
C TYR A 25 1.49 -26.72 17.53
N ILE A 26 0.66 -27.51 16.82
CA ILE A 26 0.12 -28.77 17.34
C ILE A 26 1.24 -29.78 17.63
N LEU A 27 2.26 -29.85 16.76
CA LEU A 27 3.44 -30.69 16.97
C LEU A 27 4.22 -30.27 18.21
N GLU A 28 4.40 -28.97 18.44
CA GLU A 28 5.10 -28.43 19.61
C GLU A 28 4.35 -28.70 20.92
N GLN A 29 3.01 -28.60 20.92
CA GLN A 29 2.20 -28.90 22.10
C GLN A 29 2.09 -30.40 22.37
N GLY A 30 2.11 -31.24 21.33
CA GLY A 30 2.02 -32.69 21.46
C GLY A 30 0.66 -33.21 21.95
N ASP A 31 -0.39 -32.39 21.88
CA ASP A 31 -1.75 -32.68 22.34
C ASP A 31 -2.69 -33.00 21.15
N PRO A 32 -3.10 -34.26 20.95
CA PRO A 32 -4.01 -34.65 19.87
C PRO A 32 -5.44 -34.11 20.01
N ASP A 33 -5.91 -33.84 21.24
CA ASP A 33 -7.29 -33.37 21.51
C ASP A 33 -7.49 -31.93 21.02
N LEU A 34 -6.40 -31.19 20.87
CA LEU A 34 -6.37 -29.84 20.30
C LEU A 34 -6.93 -29.81 18.87
N ILE A 35 -6.71 -30.87 18.08
CA ILE A 35 -7.20 -30.96 16.69
C ILE A 35 -8.73 -30.97 16.69
N ASP A 36 -9.35 -31.82 17.50
CA ASP A 36 -10.81 -31.93 17.61
C ASP A 36 -11.42 -30.64 18.15
N HIS A 37 -10.76 -30.02 19.12
CA HIS A 37 -11.21 -28.77 19.68
C HIS A 37 -11.17 -27.63 18.64
N ILE A 38 -10.13 -27.54 17.82
CA ILE A 38 -10.05 -26.55 16.74
C ILE A 38 -11.17 -26.80 15.72
N ILE A 39 -11.32 -28.04 15.25
CA ILE A 39 -12.34 -28.42 14.26
C ILE A 39 -13.76 -28.11 14.77
N ALA A 40 -14.04 -28.34 16.05
CA ALA A 40 -15.34 -28.09 16.65
C ALA A 40 -15.69 -26.59 16.78
N ASN A 41 -14.69 -25.71 16.82
CA ASN A 41 -14.88 -24.28 17.13
C ASN A 41 -14.59 -23.32 15.97
N VAL A 42 -14.06 -23.81 14.84
CA VAL A 42 -13.87 -22.96 13.65
C VAL A 42 -15.22 -22.46 13.08
N PRO A 43 -15.28 -21.23 12.56
CA PRO A 43 -16.45 -20.73 11.83
C PRO A 43 -16.87 -21.67 10.69
N LYS A 44 -18.18 -21.79 10.41
CA LYS A 44 -18.73 -22.75 9.43
C LYS A 44 -18.26 -22.51 7.99
N ASP A 45 -17.87 -21.30 7.66
CA ASP A 45 -17.36 -20.85 6.36
C ASP A 45 -15.82 -20.92 6.27
N THR A 46 -15.16 -21.45 7.31
CA THR A 46 -13.70 -21.62 7.32
C THR A 46 -13.28 -22.63 6.25
N VAL A 47 -12.42 -22.20 5.33
CA VAL A 47 -11.76 -23.09 4.36
C VAL A 47 -10.37 -23.50 4.83
N VAL A 48 -9.63 -22.55 5.43
CA VAL A 48 -8.26 -22.76 5.91
C VAL A 48 -8.18 -22.42 7.39
N VAL A 49 -7.79 -23.40 8.19
CA VAL A 49 -7.51 -23.24 9.61
C VAL A 49 -6.16 -22.56 9.78
N SER A 50 -6.16 -21.29 10.20
CA SER A 50 -4.96 -20.55 10.59
C SER A 50 -4.82 -20.41 12.10
N VAL A 51 -3.69 -19.84 12.54
CA VAL A 51 -3.29 -19.70 13.96
C VAL A 51 -4.35 -19.00 14.81
N LYS A 52 -5.16 -18.11 14.21
CA LYS A 52 -6.26 -17.41 14.90
C LYS A 52 -7.37 -18.33 15.41
N HIS A 53 -7.50 -19.54 14.86
CA HIS A 53 -8.52 -20.50 15.28
C HIS A 53 -8.05 -21.40 16.43
N ILE A 54 -6.79 -21.28 16.86
CA ILE A 54 -6.28 -22.04 17.99
C ILE A 54 -6.85 -21.44 19.29
N PRO A 55 -7.48 -22.24 20.15
CA PRO A 55 -8.05 -21.77 21.42
C PRO A 55 -7.02 -21.05 22.28
N GLY A 56 -7.40 -19.91 22.82
CA GLY A 56 -6.54 -19.12 23.72
C GLY A 56 -5.49 -18.26 23.01
N ILE A 57 -5.24 -18.44 21.71
CA ILE A 57 -4.39 -17.52 20.95
C ILE A 57 -5.17 -16.25 20.66
N ARG A 58 -4.58 -15.11 21.03
CA ARG A 58 -5.09 -13.78 20.69
C ARG A 58 -4.06 -13.03 19.86
N PRO A 59 -4.48 -12.17 18.91
CA PRO A 59 -3.56 -11.28 18.22
C PRO A 59 -2.92 -10.34 19.25
N MET A 60 -1.68 -10.65 19.63
CA MET A 60 -0.84 -9.79 20.44
C MET A 60 0.10 -9.02 19.52
N ARG A 61 0.25 -7.74 19.83
CA ARG A 61 1.16 -6.82 19.13
C ARG A 61 2.51 -6.88 19.85
N ASP A 62 3.52 -7.41 19.19
CA ASP A 62 4.91 -7.35 19.66
C ASP A 62 5.69 -6.35 18.79
N GLY A 63 5.78 -5.11 19.27
CA GLY A 63 6.36 -4.01 18.52
C GLY A 63 5.65 -3.76 17.18
N THR A 64 6.35 -3.97 16.06
CA THR A 64 5.84 -3.77 14.69
C THR A 64 5.22 -5.02 14.05
N ARG A 65 5.28 -6.19 14.70
CA ARG A 65 4.77 -7.44 14.13
C ARG A 65 3.49 -7.89 14.84
N PHE A 66 2.57 -8.44 14.06
CA PHE A 66 1.42 -9.17 14.59
C PHE A 66 1.80 -10.65 14.67
N LEU A 67 1.63 -11.27 15.84
CA LEU A 67 1.85 -12.71 16.02
C LEU A 67 0.78 -13.57 15.30
N VAL A 68 -0.33 -12.95 14.95
CA VAL A 68 -1.47 -13.52 14.23
C VAL A 68 -1.97 -12.47 13.25
N GLU A 69 -2.43 -12.87 12.06
CA GLU A 69 -3.07 -11.93 11.14
C GLU A 69 -4.21 -11.17 11.85
N PRO A 70 -4.26 -9.83 11.74
CA PRO A 70 -5.33 -9.06 12.35
C PRO A 70 -6.67 -9.42 11.72
N GLU A 71 -7.73 -9.38 12.51
CA GLU A 71 -9.09 -9.45 11.95
C GLU A 71 -9.34 -8.17 11.12
N ILE A 72 -9.63 -8.36 9.84
CA ILE A 72 -9.97 -7.28 8.93
C ILE A 72 -11.48 -7.21 8.86
N GLU A 73 -12.06 -6.14 9.37
CA GLU A 73 -13.47 -5.82 9.18
C GLU A 73 -13.60 -4.83 8.01
N VAL A 74 -14.45 -5.16 7.03
CA VAL A 74 -14.81 -4.22 5.98
C VAL A 74 -15.86 -3.26 6.52
N VAL A 75 -15.41 -2.15 7.10
CA VAL A 75 -16.28 -1.11 7.70
C VAL A 75 -17.13 -0.39 6.64
N SER A 76 -16.65 -0.30 5.41
CA SER A 76 -17.36 0.32 4.29
C SER A 76 -16.88 -0.23 2.94
N GLY A 77 -17.81 -0.42 2.02
CA GLY A 77 -17.54 -0.86 0.66
C GLY A 77 -18.71 -0.56 -0.27
N ILE A 78 -18.45 -0.50 -1.57
CA ILE A 78 -19.48 -0.37 -2.61
C ILE A 78 -19.57 -1.72 -3.33
N ALA A 79 -20.75 -2.34 -3.32
CA ALA A 79 -21.00 -3.60 -4.02
C ALA A 79 -20.65 -3.45 -5.52
N GLY A 80 -19.92 -4.41 -6.08
CA GLY A 80 -19.48 -4.38 -7.49
C GLY A 80 -18.13 -3.70 -7.75
N THR A 81 -17.42 -3.21 -6.73
CA THR A 81 -16.05 -2.67 -6.88
C THR A 81 -14.97 -3.73 -7.09
N SER A 82 -15.31 -5.00 -6.92
CA SER A 82 -14.42 -6.17 -7.03
C SER A 82 -14.96 -7.20 -8.04
N GLY A 83 -15.56 -6.73 -9.13
CA GLY A 83 -15.88 -7.56 -10.29
C GLY A 83 -14.63 -8.05 -11.02
N ALA A 84 -14.78 -9.07 -11.88
CA ALA A 84 -13.71 -9.47 -12.79
C ALA A 84 -13.33 -8.30 -13.71
N VAL A 85 -12.03 -8.09 -13.91
CA VAL A 85 -11.52 -7.09 -14.84
C VAL A 85 -11.88 -7.51 -16.26
N ASN A 86 -12.69 -6.70 -16.94
CA ASN A 86 -13.28 -7.03 -18.24
C ASN A 86 -12.59 -6.30 -19.42
N GLY A 87 -11.59 -5.46 -19.15
CA GLY A 87 -10.76 -4.86 -20.20
C GLY A 87 -9.97 -3.62 -19.76
N THR A 88 -9.34 -2.95 -20.73
CA THR A 88 -8.50 -1.76 -20.52
C THR A 88 -9.25 -0.60 -19.85
N SER A 89 -10.56 -0.47 -20.09
CA SER A 89 -11.41 0.55 -19.46
C SER A 89 -11.39 0.47 -17.94
N ASP A 90 -11.32 -0.73 -17.39
CA ASP A 90 -11.39 -0.97 -15.95
C ASP A 90 -10.07 -0.56 -15.28
N TYR A 91 -8.94 -0.84 -15.93
CA TYR A 91 -7.63 -0.33 -15.51
C TYR A 91 -7.60 1.20 -15.52
N LEU A 92 -8.07 1.82 -16.60
CA LEU A 92 -8.11 3.28 -16.70
C LEU A 92 -9.01 3.89 -15.62
N HIS A 93 -10.17 3.27 -15.36
CA HIS A 93 -11.06 3.69 -14.28
C HIS A 93 -10.38 3.57 -12.92
N TYR A 94 -9.72 2.45 -12.65
CA TYR A 94 -9.02 2.17 -11.40
C TYR A 94 -7.90 3.20 -11.12
N PHE A 95 -7.01 3.47 -12.08
CA PHE A 95 -5.94 4.45 -11.90
C PHE A 95 -6.48 5.88 -11.77
N ARG A 96 -7.55 6.23 -12.50
CA ARG A 96 -8.22 7.53 -12.35
C ARG A 96 -8.88 7.68 -10.99
N ASP A 97 -9.57 6.66 -10.49
CA ASP A 97 -10.18 6.67 -9.16
C ASP A 97 -9.11 6.77 -8.07
N ARG A 98 -8.02 5.99 -8.16
CA ARG A 98 -6.85 6.08 -7.27
C ARG A 98 -6.30 7.51 -7.22
N PHE A 99 -6.01 8.09 -8.39
CA PHE A 99 -5.49 9.46 -8.48
C PHE A 99 -6.46 10.49 -7.91
N THR A 100 -7.75 10.35 -8.21
CA THR A 100 -8.79 11.27 -7.76
C THR A 100 -8.92 11.26 -6.24
N ARG A 101 -9.01 10.07 -5.63
CA ARG A 101 -9.17 9.92 -4.17
C ARG A 101 -7.93 10.37 -3.41
N LEU A 102 -6.78 9.78 -3.71
CA LEU A 102 -5.53 10.05 -2.98
C LEU A 102 -5.04 11.47 -3.26
N GLY A 103 -5.12 11.92 -4.52
CA GLY A 103 -4.77 13.28 -4.88
C GLY A 103 -5.70 14.31 -4.25
N GLY A 104 -6.99 14.00 -4.09
CA GLY A 104 -7.96 14.82 -3.36
C GLY A 104 -7.55 15.08 -1.91
N MET A 105 -7.04 14.06 -1.21
CA MET A 105 -6.53 14.19 0.17
C MET A 105 -5.32 15.13 0.28
N ILE A 106 -4.48 15.19 -0.76
CA ILE A 106 -3.31 16.06 -0.78
C ILE A 106 -3.72 17.49 -1.17
N ARG A 107 -4.57 17.64 -2.20
CA ARG A 107 -5.06 18.95 -2.68
C ARG A 107 -5.75 19.75 -1.58
N SER A 108 -6.55 19.10 -0.74
CA SER A 108 -7.24 19.74 0.38
C SER A 108 -6.30 20.34 1.44
N ARG A 109 -5.03 19.92 1.48
CA ARG A 109 -4.03 20.37 2.46
C ARG A 109 -3.01 21.36 1.88
N ALA A 110 -2.60 21.16 0.62
CA ALA A 110 -1.43 21.83 0.06
C ALA A 110 -1.70 22.73 -1.17
N GLY A 111 -2.95 22.83 -1.63
CA GLY A 111 -3.34 23.76 -2.70
C GLY A 111 -2.61 23.51 -4.02
N ALA A 112 -2.67 22.27 -4.53
CA ALA A 112 -1.95 21.88 -5.74
C ALA A 112 -2.62 22.37 -7.03
N MET A 113 -1.81 22.74 -8.02
CA MET A 113 -2.23 23.14 -9.36
C MET A 113 -1.98 22.02 -10.39
N PRO A 114 -2.65 22.05 -11.56
CA PRO A 114 -2.36 21.13 -12.65
C PRO A 114 -0.92 21.27 -13.15
N ILE A 115 -0.29 20.16 -13.51
CA ILE A 115 1.11 20.14 -14.00
C ILE A 115 1.25 20.96 -15.28
N GLU A 116 0.28 20.88 -16.21
CA GLU A 116 0.32 21.66 -17.45
C GLU A 116 0.34 23.18 -17.17
N ALA A 117 -0.39 23.65 -16.16
CA ALA A 117 -0.44 25.06 -15.80
C ALA A 117 0.92 25.56 -15.26
N LEU A 118 1.67 24.69 -14.56
CA LEU A 118 3.01 24.97 -14.08
C LEU A 118 4.02 25.02 -15.24
N THR A 119 3.98 24.04 -16.16
CA THR A 119 5.01 23.87 -17.20
C THR A 119 4.83 24.82 -18.39
N ARG A 120 3.59 25.19 -18.74
CA ARG A 120 3.32 26.08 -19.89
C ARG A 120 3.50 27.57 -19.57
N SER A 121 3.41 27.95 -18.29
CA SER A 121 3.45 29.35 -17.88
C SER A 121 4.83 29.73 -17.36
N THR A 122 5.39 30.82 -17.88
CA THR A 122 6.66 31.37 -17.37
C THR A 122 6.50 32.08 -16.02
N ARG A 123 5.27 32.43 -15.63
CA ARG A 123 4.96 33.16 -14.38
C ARG A 123 5.50 32.43 -13.14
N TYR A 124 5.33 31.11 -13.11
CA TYR A 124 5.58 30.32 -11.91
C TYR A 124 7.03 29.89 -11.72
N ARG A 125 7.95 30.27 -12.63
CA ARG A 125 9.36 29.86 -12.57
C ARG A 125 10.11 30.35 -11.32
N GLN A 126 9.64 31.43 -10.71
CA GLN A 126 10.23 32.00 -9.49
C GLN A 126 9.36 31.77 -8.25
N GLU A 127 8.22 31.12 -8.42
CA GLU A 127 7.25 30.91 -7.34
C GLU A 127 7.37 29.49 -6.80
N GLU A 128 7.10 29.33 -5.50
CA GLU A 128 6.88 28.00 -4.94
C GLU A 128 5.49 27.54 -5.34
N CYS A 129 5.41 26.37 -5.97
CA CYS A 129 4.15 25.77 -6.39
C CYS A 129 4.03 24.39 -5.79
N THR A 130 2.80 23.89 -5.72
CA THR A 130 2.52 22.49 -5.35
C THR A 130 1.88 21.81 -6.54
N VAL A 131 2.35 20.62 -6.88
CA VAL A 131 1.73 19.72 -7.87
C VAL A 131 1.40 18.39 -7.23
N VAL A 132 0.43 17.68 -7.78
CA VAL A 132 0.06 16.32 -7.37
C VAL A 132 0.06 15.44 -8.59
N GLY A 133 0.76 14.31 -8.52
CA GLY A 133 0.91 13.37 -9.62
C GLY A 133 1.02 11.93 -9.13
N MET A 134 0.74 10.99 -10.02
CA MET A 134 1.05 9.58 -9.87
C MET A 134 2.48 9.32 -10.38
N VAL A 135 3.26 8.52 -9.66
CA VAL A 135 4.66 8.23 -10.02
C VAL A 135 4.70 7.25 -11.18
N VAL A 136 5.21 7.71 -12.33
CA VAL A 136 5.40 6.91 -13.54
C VAL A 136 6.71 6.14 -13.46
N ASP A 137 7.79 6.82 -13.08
CA ASP A 137 9.09 6.21 -12.90
C ASP A 137 9.87 6.88 -11.76
N VAL A 138 10.79 6.13 -11.16
CA VAL A 138 11.64 6.62 -10.09
C VAL A 138 13.02 5.98 -10.14
N SER A 139 14.05 6.82 -10.14
CA SER A 139 15.44 6.40 -10.25
C SER A 139 16.37 7.25 -9.40
N THR A 140 17.60 6.76 -9.21
CA THR A 140 18.65 7.50 -8.51
C THR A 140 19.74 7.89 -9.49
N THR A 141 20.05 9.17 -9.56
CA THR A 141 21.11 9.72 -10.42
C THR A 141 22.49 9.26 -9.98
N LYS A 142 23.48 9.37 -10.87
CA LYS A 142 24.90 9.10 -10.55
C LYS A 142 25.43 9.91 -9.35
N ASN A 143 24.90 11.11 -9.14
CA ASN A 143 25.30 11.99 -8.03
C ASN A 143 24.55 11.69 -6.71
N GLY A 144 23.68 10.68 -6.70
CA GLY A 144 22.92 10.24 -5.52
C GLY A 144 21.64 11.04 -5.26
N HIS A 145 21.21 11.92 -6.17
CA HIS A 145 19.88 12.55 -6.09
C HIS A 145 18.81 11.58 -6.56
N ARG A 146 17.59 11.72 -6.04
CA ARG A 146 16.43 10.93 -6.45
C ARG A 146 15.66 11.71 -7.50
N ILE A 147 15.29 11.05 -8.59
CA ILE A 147 14.43 11.60 -9.63
C ILE A 147 13.15 10.77 -9.67
N ALA A 148 12.00 11.44 -9.73
CA ALA A 148 10.72 10.83 -10.01
C ALA A 148 10.08 11.54 -11.20
N GLU A 149 9.55 10.79 -12.16
CA GLU A 149 8.60 11.32 -13.13
C GLU A 149 7.20 11.15 -12.55
N ILE A 150 6.45 12.24 -12.45
CA ILE A 150 5.06 12.21 -12.00
C ILE A 150 4.14 12.74 -13.09
N GLU A 151 2.94 12.17 -13.17
CA GLU A 151 1.92 12.60 -14.12
C GLU A 151 0.58 12.89 -13.44
N ASP A 152 -0.15 13.84 -13.99
CA ASP A 152 -1.57 14.03 -13.72
C ASP A 152 -2.37 13.87 -15.03
N THR A 153 -3.67 14.17 -15.00
CA THR A 153 -4.52 14.09 -16.19
C THR A 153 -4.18 15.10 -17.29
N SER A 154 -3.30 16.08 -17.01
CA SER A 154 -2.94 17.18 -17.90
C SER A 154 -1.56 17.02 -18.53
N ALA A 155 -0.54 16.62 -17.75
CA ALA A 155 0.84 16.51 -18.20
C ALA A 155 1.71 15.66 -17.24
N SER A 156 2.94 15.36 -17.65
CA SER A 156 3.99 14.83 -16.78
C SER A 156 5.07 15.86 -16.49
N ILE A 157 5.79 15.67 -15.38
CA ILE A 157 6.94 16.50 -14.99
C ILE A 157 7.98 15.68 -14.23
N THR A 158 9.25 15.95 -14.52
CA THR A 158 10.37 15.36 -13.78
C THR A 158 10.63 16.15 -12.50
N VAL A 159 10.66 15.45 -11.38
CA VAL A 159 10.91 16.00 -10.05
C VAL A 159 12.29 15.53 -9.55
N LEU A 160 13.12 16.47 -9.11
CA LEU A 160 14.41 16.18 -8.48
C LEU A 160 14.34 16.41 -6.96
N PHE A 161 14.64 15.37 -6.20
CA PHE A 161 14.87 15.45 -4.76
C PHE A 161 16.37 15.41 -4.49
N ARG A 162 16.89 16.49 -3.94
CA ARG A 162 18.31 16.59 -3.62
C ARG A 162 18.63 15.83 -2.34
N LYS A 163 19.73 15.08 -2.37
CA LYS A 163 20.23 14.26 -1.26
C LYS A 163 20.59 15.02 0.01
N ASP A 164 20.85 16.31 -0.13
CA ASP A 164 21.23 17.21 0.96
C ASP A 164 20.04 17.97 1.57
N ARG A 165 18.80 17.56 1.24
CA ARG A 165 17.57 18.19 1.74
C ARG A 165 16.77 17.22 2.62
N PRO A 166 16.02 17.72 3.63
CA PRO A 166 15.23 16.89 4.53
C PRO A 166 14.23 15.96 3.82
N SER A 167 13.65 16.42 2.70
CA SER A 167 12.69 15.66 1.90
C SER A 167 13.28 14.40 1.25
N PHE A 168 14.60 14.25 1.21
CA PHE A 168 15.26 13.12 0.57
C PHE A 168 14.94 11.77 1.21
N THR A 169 14.93 11.71 2.55
CA THR A 169 14.66 10.48 3.30
C THR A 169 13.32 9.86 2.93
N ASP A 170 12.32 10.70 2.63
CA ASP A 170 11.00 10.23 2.19
C ASP A 170 10.94 9.98 0.68
N ALA A 171 11.77 10.68 -0.10
CA ALA A 171 11.91 10.46 -1.54
C ALA A 171 12.59 9.11 -1.87
N GLU A 172 13.50 8.62 -1.02
CA GLU A 172 14.13 7.30 -1.17
C GLU A 172 13.11 6.16 -1.09
N LYS A 173 12.02 6.39 -0.36
CA LYS A 173 10.91 5.43 -0.19
C LYS A 173 9.88 5.54 -1.31
N ILE A 174 10.11 6.38 -2.33
CA ILE A 174 9.17 6.53 -3.43
C ILE A 174 9.14 5.26 -4.28
N VAL A 175 7.92 4.81 -4.60
CA VAL A 175 7.62 3.62 -5.39
C VAL A 175 6.76 3.98 -6.61
N HIS A 176 6.78 3.12 -7.63
CA HIS A 176 5.91 3.24 -8.80
C HIS A 176 4.42 3.22 -8.42
N ASP A 177 3.62 3.93 -9.21
CA ASP A 177 2.15 4.03 -9.10
C ASP A 177 1.57 4.63 -7.81
N GLU A 178 2.41 5.13 -6.89
CA GLU A 178 1.92 5.89 -5.74
C GLU A 178 1.51 7.32 -6.14
N VAL A 179 0.58 7.91 -5.40
CA VAL A 179 0.14 9.30 -5.62
C VAL A 179 0.81 10.20 -4.60
N ILE A 180 1.62 11.15 -5.08
CA ILE A 180 2.36 12.10 -4.23
C ILE A 180 2.04 13.54 -4.60
N GLY A 181 2.17 14.42 -3.61
CA GLY A 181 2.24 15.84 -3.81
C GLY A 181 3.67 16.32 -3.64
N VAL A 182 4.08 17.29 -4.45
CA VAL A 182 5.41 17.89 -4.34
C VAL A 182 5.25 19.40 -4.32
N LYS A 183 5.76 20.04 -3.26
CA LYS A 183 5.97 21.49 -3.24
C LYS A 183 7.41 21.79 -3.55
N GLY A 184 7.63 22.77 -4.41
CA GLY A 184 8.96 23.10 -4.91
C GLY A 184 8.95 24.23 -5.91
N LYS A 185 10.04 24.33 -6.66
CA LYS A 185 10.28 25.39 -7.66
C LYS A 185 10.59 24.78 -9.02
N LEU A 186 10.00 25.36 -10.05
CA LEU A 186 10.28 24.97 -11.43
C LEU A 186 11.63 25.54 -11.86
N SER A 187 12.41 24.76 -12.60
CA SER A 187 13.65 25.22 -13.22
C SER A 187 13.38 26.34 -14.23
N ASN A 188 14.40 27.16 -14.50
CA ASN A 188 14.29 28.26 -15.47
C ASN A 188 13.92 27.79 -16.89
N ASP A 189 14.31 26.57 -17.27
CA ASP A 189 13.98 25.95 -18.55
C ASP A 189 12.62 25.22 -18.55
N GLY A 190 11.94 25.15 -17.41
CA GLY A 190 10.61 24.56 -17.26
C GLY A 190 10.55 23.03 -17.25
N LYS A 191 11.70 22.34 -17.29
CA LYS A 191 11.77 20.88 -17.46
C LYS A 191 11.88 20.10 -16.16
N LEU A 192 12.45 20.71 -15.13
CA LEU A 192 12.77 20.03 -13.88
C LEU A 192 12.12 20.76 -12.71
N PHE A 193 11.46 20.01 -11.83
CA PHE A 193 10.86 20.53 -10.63
C PHE A 193 11.71 20.18 -9.42
N PHE A 194 12.28 21.19 -8.77
CA PHE A 194 13.13 20.99 -7.59
C PHE A 194 12.25 20.88 -6.36
N ALA A 195 12.18 19.66 -5.80
CA ALA A 195 11.35 19.38 -4.64
C ALA A 195 11.93 19.98 -3.35
N GLU A 196 11.07 20.63 -2.58
CA GLU A 196 11.37 21.14 -1.24
C GLU A 196 10.62 20.31 -0.19
N ILE A 197 9.34 19.98 -0.43
CA ILE A 197 8.49 19.18 0.46
C ILE A 197 7.77 18.10 -0.34
N LEU A 198 7.74 16.88 0.20
CA LEU A 198 6.96 15.75 -0.31
C LEU A 198 5.72 15.56 0.57
N TYR A 199 4.56 15.39 -0.04
CA TYR A 199 3.30 15.08 0.63
C TYR A 199 2.83 13.69 0.21
N ARG A 200 2.47 12.86 1.19
CA ARG A 200 1.73 11.61 0.99
C ARG A 200 0.25 11.78 1.36
N PRO A 201 -0.66 10.97 0.79
CA PRO A 201 -2.06 10.96 1.19
C PRO A 201 -2.13 10.35 2.60
N ASP A 202 -2.13 11.22 3.60
CA ASP A 202 -2.09 10.84 5.01
C ASP A 202 -3.28 11.47 5.73
N ILE A 203 -3.73 10.82 6.79
CA ILE A 203 -4.83 11.27 7.63
C ILE A 203 -4.36 12.38 8.56
N ARG A 204 -5.24 13.34 8.85
CA ARG A 204 -4.97 14.30 9.94
C ARG A 204 -5.10 13.53 11.24
N ILE A 205 -3.99 13.37 11.95
CA ILE A 205 -3.96 12.89 13.33
C ILE A 205 -4.26 14.07 14.26
#